data_AF-A0A660VIT0-F1
#
_entry.id   AF-A0A660VIT0-F1
#
_cell.length_a   1.000
_cell.length_b   1.000
_cell.length_c   1.000
_cell.angle_alpha   90.00
_cell.angle_beta   90.00
_cell.angle_gamma   90.00
#
_symmetry.space_group_name_H-M   'P 1'
#
loop_
_entity.id
_entity.type
_entity.pdbx_description
1 polymer ?
#
loop_
_entity_poly.entity_id
_entity_poly.type
_entity_poly.pdbx_seq_one_letter_code
_entity_poly.pdbx_strand_id
1 'polypeptide(L)'
;MPNIKAHIDKAEHNREFLETICQYVERFADWVAVVAFYSALHYVEALFFRFQPSGQRHGTSHEMRERLLKSQRRFKKVARHYWHLWQAAIIARYLQNGKGQLYTTFTDYMSPDKVVDRLIKHHFWRLKESVEKLLSSGRRV
;
A
#
# COMPACT_ATOMS: atom_id res chain seq x y z
N MET A 1 -18.35 7.47 -8.30
CA MET A 1 -17.22 6.59 -7.95
C MET A 1 -15.93 7.17 -8.53
N PRO A 2 -14.81 7.15 -7.81
CA PRO A 2 -13.53 7.64 -8.33
C PRO A 2 -13.09 6.82 -9.55
N ASN A 3 -12.55 7.48 -10.58
CA ASN A 3 -11.96 6.82 -11.75
C ASN A 3 -10.44 6.58 -11.52
N ILE A 4 -9.74 6.01 -12.52
CA ILE A 4 -8.28 5.80 -12.44
C ILE A 4 -7.55 7.07 -12.03
N LYS A 5 -7.86 8.22 -12.66
CA LYS A 5 -7.20 9.49 -12.38
C LYS A 5 -7.41 9.91 -10.94
N ALA A 6 -8.65 9.85 -10.44
CA ALA A 6 -8.96 10.21 -9.06
C ALA A 6 -8.21 9.34 -8.03
N HIS A 7 -8.01 8.06 -8.32
CA HIS A 7 -7.18 7.19 -7.49
C HIS A 7 -5.70 7.56 -7.56
N ILE A 8 -5.16 7.83 -8.76
CA ILE A 8 -3.77 8.27 -8.89
C ILE A 8 -3.54 9.61 -8.19
N ASP A 9 -4.41 10.61 -8.39
CA ASP A 9 -4.32 11.91 -7.73
C ASP A 9 -4.29 11.75 -6.20
N LYS A 10 -5.14 10.87 -5.64
CA LYS A 10 -5.15 10.59 -4.20
C LYS A 10 -3.91 9.83 -3.73
N ALA A 11 -3.39 8.90 -4.53
CA ALA A 11 -2.16 8.17 -4.23
C ALA A 11 -0.95 9.11 -4.19
N GLU A 12 -0.85 10.02 -5.16
CA GLU A 12 0.21 11.03 -5.26
C GLU A 12 0.12 12.04 -4.12
N HIS A 13 -1.06 12.55 -3.80
CA HIS A 13 -1.25 13.45 -2.65
C HIS A 13 -0.80 12.79 -1.33
N ASN A 14 -1.17 11.52 -1.12
CA ASN A 14 -0.70 10.77 0.05
C ASN A 14 0.81 10.50 0.00
N ARG A 15 1.42 10.33 -1.19
CA ARG A 15 2.88 10.17 -1.36
C ARG A 15 3.62 11.46 -0.99
N GLU A 16 3.14 12.61 -1.42
CA GLU A 16 3.71 13.91 -1.04
C GLU A 16 3.65 14.13 0.48
N PHE A 17 2.51 13.77 1.09
CA PHE A 17 2.40 13.80 2.54
C PHE A 17 3.37 12.81 3.22
N LEU A 18 3.49 11.59 2.67
CA LEU A 18 4.46 10.58 3.14
C LEU A 18 5.89 11.12 3.14
N GLU A 19 6.31 11.77 2.05
CA GLU A 19 7.66 12.36 1.93
C GLU A 19 7.90 13.44 2.98
N THR A 20 6.87 14.22 3.31
CA THR A 20 6.92 15.24 4.37
C THR A 20 7.11 14.59 5.74
N ILE A 21 6.26 13.62 6.11
CA ILE A 21 6.30 13.02 7.44
C ILE A 21 7.47 12.04 7.64
N CYS A 22 8.03 11.50 6.55
CA CYS A 22 9.18 10.59 6.62
C CYS A 22 10.44 11.28 7.15
N GLN A 23 10.54 12.61 7.05
CA GLN A 23 11.61 13.39 7.66
C GLN A 23 11.56 13.39 9.19
N TYR A 24 10.40 13.03 9.75
CA TYR A 24 10.13 12.99 11.18
C TYR A 24 9.82 11.56 11.64
N VAL A 25 10.37 10.55 10.96
CA VAL A 25 10.08 9.13 11.22
C VAL A 25 10.36 8.71 12.66
N GLU A 26 11.35 9.31 13.33
CA GLU A 26 11.63 9.07 14.75
C GLU A 26 10.44 9.38 15.67
N ARG A 27 9.56 10.29 15.24
CA ARG A 27 8.38 10.73 16.01
C ARG A 27 7.06 10.17 15.47
N PHE A 28 7.01 9.83 14.19
CA PHE A 28 5.78 9.50 13.48
C PHE A 28 5.89 8.20 12.65
N ALA A 29 6.69 7.24 13.12
CA ALA A 29 6.92 5.95 12.43
C ALA A 29 5.62 5.20 12.09
N ASP A 30 4.65 5.23 12.99
CA ASP A 30 3.31 4.68 12.83
C ASP A 30 2.53 5.38 11.70
N TRP A 31 2.51 6.71 11.71
CA TRP A 31 1.87 7.52 10.67
C TRP A 31 2.56 7.35 9.32
N VAL A 32 3.88 7.24 9.27
CA VAL A 32 4.62 6.91 8.04
C VAL A 32 4.12 5.58 7.46
N ALA A 33 3.95 4.55 8.29
CA ALA A 33 3.41 3.27 7.84
C ALA A 33 1.96 3.36 7.36
N VAL A 34 1.11 4.09 8.08
CA VAL A 34 -0.30 4.30 7.73
C VAL A 34 -0.44 5.03 6.39
N VAL A 35 0.26 6.14 6.21
CA VAL A 35 0.17 6.96 4.99
C VAL A 35 0.76 6.21 3.80
N ALA A 36 1.88 5.48 3.97
CA ALA A 36 2.44 4.64 2.93
C ALA A 36 1.45 3.58 2.45
N PHE A 37 0.71 2.95 3.38
CA PHE A 37 -0.36 2.02 3.02
C PHE A 37 -1.51 2.70 2.29
N TYR A 38 -2.00 3.85 2.75
CA TYR A 38 -3.11 4.55 2.08
C TYR A 38 -2.74 5.06 0.68
N SER A 39 -1.48 5.47 0.47
CA SER A 39 -0.98 5.76 -0.87
C SER A 39 -0.96 4.49 -1.75
N ALA A 40 -0.39 3.38 -1.25
CA ALA A 40 -0.36 2.10 -1.95
C ALA A 40 -1.75 1.53 -2.26
N LEU A 41 -2.71 1.69 -1.35
CA LEU A 41 -4.12 1.33 -1.53
C LEU A 41 -4.69 1.98 -2.78
N HIS A 42 -4.49 3.30 -2.93
CA HIS A 42 -5.02 4.02 -4.08
C HIS A 42 -4.32 3.65 -5.39
N TYR A 43 -3.01 3.37 -5.38
CA TYR A 43 -2.35 2.78 -6.56
C TYR A 43 -2.94 1.42 -6.95
N VAL A 44 -3.26 0.56 -5.98
CA VAL A 44 -3.90 -0.74 -6.21
C VAL A 44 -5.33 -0.58 -6.75
N GLU A 45 -6.11 0.36 -6.22
CA GLU A 45 -7.44 0.69 -6.74
C GLU A 45 -7.41 1.18 -8.19
N ALA A 46 -6.41 1.98 -8.56
CA ALA A 46 -6.19 2.39 -9.95
C ALA A 46 -5.93 1.19 -10.88
N LEU A 47 -5.16 0.19 -10.42
CA LEU A 47 -4.96 -1.07 -11.17
C LEU A 47 -6.27 -1.84 -11.34
N PHE A 48 -7.08 -1.96 -10.28
CA PHE A 48 -8.34 -2.67 -10.39
C PHE A 48 -9.28 -2.00 -11.36
N PHE A 49 -9.38 -0.67 -11.33
CA PHE A 49 -10.20 0.04 -12.30
C PHE A 49 -9.73 -0.18 -13.74
N ARG A 50 -8.42 -0.31 -13.98
CA ARG A 50 -7.85 -0.54 -15.31
C ARG A 50 -8.08 -1.96 -15.84
N PHE A 51 -7.95 -2.96 -14.97
CA PHE A 51 -7.80 -4.37 -15.38
C PHE A 51 -8.93 -5.29 -14.92
N GLN A 52 -9.83 -4.86 -14.03
CA GLN A 52 -10.95 -5.68 -13.59
C GLN A 52 -12.23 -5.36 -14.40
N PRO A 53 -13.13 -6.35 -14.56
CA PRO A 53 -14.46 -6.14 -15.11
C PRO A 53 -15.25 -5.08 -14.32
N SER A 54 -16.26 -4.49 -14.96
CA SER A 54 -17.06 -3.37 -14.44
C SER A 54 -17.57 -3.52 -12.99
N GLY A 55 -17.82 -4.76 -12.54
CA GLY A 55 -18.31 -5.08 -11.19
C GLY A 55 -17.24 -5.35 -10.12
N GLN A 56 -15.95 -5.35 -10.46
CA GLN A 56 -14.83 -5.62 -9.53
C GLN A 56 -13.76 -4.52 -9.56
N ARG A 57 -14.13 -3.32 -10.01
CA ARG A 57 -13.22 -2.17 -10.14
C ARG A 57 -12.69 -1.63 -8.81
N HIS A 58 -13.26 -2.09 -7.69
CA HIS A 58 -12.82 -1.76 -6.34
C HIS A 58 -12.85 -2.98 -5.42
N GLY A 59 -11.93 -3.01 -4.46
CA GLY A 59 -12.06 -3.92 -3.32
C GLY A 59 -12.90 -3.27 -2.23
N THR A 60 -13.91 -3.95 -1.70
CA THR A 60 -14.69 -3.45 -0.56
C THR A 60 -14.00 -3.74 0.77
N SER A 61 -13.14 -4.77 0.81
CA SER A 61 -12.38 -5.17 1.98
C SER A 61 -10.89 -5.38 1.64
N HIS A 62 -10.03 -5.53 2.64
CA HIS A 62 -8.62 -5.85 2.38
C HIS A 62 -8.49 -7.24 1.75
N GLU A 63 -9.22 -8.23 2.27
CA GLU A 63 -9.21 -9.63 1.85
C GLU A 63 -9.62 -9.77 0.39
N MET A 64 -10.61 -8.97 -0.05
CA MET A 64 -11.01 -8.90 -1.44
C MET A 64 -9.87 -8.39 -2.33
N ARG A 65 -9.19 -7.31 -1.92
CA ARG A 65 -8.05 -6.76 -2.69
C ARG A 65 -6.90 -7.75 -2.77
N GLU A 66 -6.58 -8.39 -1.66
CA GLU A 66 -5.52 -9.40 -1.62
C GLU A 66 -5.85 -10.57 -2.55
N ARG A 67 -7.10 -11.05 -2.52
CA ARG A 67 -7.58 -12.10 -3.43
C ARG A 67 -7.47 -11.68 -4.90
N LEU A 68 -7.88 -10.46 -5.25
CA LEU A 68 -7.78 -9.92 -6.61
C LEU A 68 -6.33 -9.74 -7.08
N LEU A 69 -5.42 -9.32 -6.18
CA LEU A 69 -4.00 -9.22 -6.49
C LEU A 69 -3.36 -10.60 -6.67
N LYS A 70 -3.77 -11.59 -5.88
CA LYS A 70 -3.25 -12.97 -5.96
C LYS A 70 -3.83 -13.75 -7.15
N SER A 71 -5.04 -13.43 -7.60
CA SER A 71 -5.69 -14.16 -8.71
C SER A 71 -5.02 -13.92 -10.07
N GLN A 72 -4.26 -12.83 -10.22
CA GLN A 72 -3.61 -12.51 -11.49
C GLN A 72 -2.09 -12.56 -11.38
N ARG A 73 -1.44 -13.42 -12.18
CA ARG A 73 0.03 -13.57 -12.21
C ARG A 73 0.77 -12.24 -12.41
N ARG A 74 0.21 -11.32 -13.21
CA ARG A 74 0.78 -9.99 -13.47
C ARG A 74 0.86 -9.10 -12.23
N PHE A 75 0.02 -9.35 -11.22
CA PHE A 75 -0.02 -8.57 -9.98
C PHE A 75 0.80 -9.20 -8.85
N LYS A 76 1.44 -10.37 -9.05
CA LYS A 76 2.19 -11.06 -7.99
C LYS A 76 3.22 -10.17 -7.29
N LYS A 77 3.92 -9.30 -8.03
CA LYS A 77 4.87 -8.34 -7.44
C LYS A 77 4.15 -7.30 -6.58
N VAL A 78 3.08 -6.70 -7.09
CA VAL A 78 2.24 -5.74 -6.36
C VAL A 78 1.67 -6.36 -5.09
N ALA A 79 1.10 -7.57 -5.19
CA ALA A 79 0.53 -8.33 -4.08
C ALA A 79 1.50 -8.47 -2.91
N ARG A 80 2.75 -8.87 -3.21
CA ARG A 80 3.79 -9.06 -2.21
C ARG A 80 4.10 -7.76 -1.46
N HIS A 81 4.34 -6.66 -2.17
CA HIS A 81 4.69 -5.40 -1.51
C HIS A 81 3.49 -4.80 -0.76
N TYR A 82 2.29 -4.92 -1.32
CA TYR A 82 1.05 -4.45 -0.72
C TYR A 82 0.77 -5.14 0.62
N TRP A 83 0.99 -6.45 0.72
CA TRP A 83 0.80 -7.20 1.95
C TRP A 83 1.66 -6.66 3.12
N HIS A 84 2.94 -6.36 2.87
CA HIS A 84 3.82 -5.82 3.90
C HIS A 84 3.38 -4.42 4.38
N LEU A 85 2.96 -3.56 3.45
CA LEU A 85 2.45 -2.22 3.78
C LEU A 85 1.17 -2.29 4.61
N TRP A 86 0.25 -3.18 4.22
CA TRP A 86 -0.98 -3.40 4.97
C TRP A 86 -0.72 -3.92 6.38
N GLN A 87 0.13 -4.94 6.53
CA GLN A 87 0.47 -5.49 7.84
C GLN A 87 1.05 -4.43 8.77
N ALA A 88 1.98 -3.61 8.26
CA ALA A 88 2.54 -2.50 9.03
C ALA A 88 1.45 -1.48 9.44
N ALA A 89 0.54 -1.10 8.53
CA ALA A 89 -0.54 -0.15 8.84
C ALA A 89 -1.62 -0.72 9.77
N ILE A 90 -1.82 -2.03 9.82
CA ILE A 90 -2.67 -2.68 10.83
C ILE A 90 -2.00 -2.61 12.20
N ILE A 91 -0.74 -3.00 12.30
CA ILE A 91 0.00 -2.98 13.57
C ILE A 91 0.17 -1.54 14.07
N ALA A 92 0.41 -0.56 13.19
CA ALA A 92 0.48 0.85 13.55
C ALA A 92 -0.80 1.37 14.20
N ARG A 93 -1.98 0.88 13.77
CA ARG A 93 -3.29 1.36 14.28
C ARG A 93 -3.81 0.57 15.46
N TYR A 94 -3.51 -0.72 15.53
CA TYR A 94 -4.13 -1.63 16.49
C TYR A 94 -3.13 -2.28 17.45
N LEU A 95 -1.83 -2.04 17.26
CA LEU A 95 -0.75 -2.59 18.06
C LEU A 95 -0.84 -4.12 18.24
N GLN A 96 -1.38 -4.80 17.23
CA GLN A 96 -1.58 -6.23 17.22
C GLN A 96 -1.37 -6.77 15.80
N ASN A 97 -0.69 -7.92 15.69
CA ASN A 97 -0.57 -8.63 14.42
C ASN A 97 -1.65 -9.71 14.25
N GLY A 98 -1.77 -10.27 13.04
CA GLY A 98 -2.75 -11.32 12.74
C GLY A 98 -2.54 -12.66 13.46
N LYS A 99 -1.50 -12.78 14.30
CA LYS A 99 -1.22 -13.96 15.14
C LYS A 99 -1.56 -13.72 16.61
N GLY A 100 -2.13 -12.56 16.95
CA GLY A 100 -2.49 -12.21 18.32
C GLY A 100 -1.34 -11.63 19.15
N GLN A 101 -0.14 -11.46 18.59
CA GLN A 101 0.96 -10.79 19.29
C GLN A 101 0.62 -9.31 19.45
N LEU A 102 0.76 -8.82 20.68
CA LEU A 102 0.54 -7.43 21.08
C LEU A 102 1.87 -6.66 21.13
N TYR A 103 1.78 -5.36 20.88
CA TYR A 103 2.88 -4.41 20.97
C TYR A 103 2.46 -3.26 21.91
N THR A 104 3.41 -2.63 22.60
CA THR A 104 3.13 -1.44 23.42
C THR A 104 3.13 -0.19 22.55
N THR A 105 4.04 -0.14 21.57
CA THR A 105 4.16 0.92 20.57
C THR A 105 4.43 0.32 19.19
N PHE A 106 4.20 1.09 18.12
CA PHE A 106 4.54 0.61 16.78
C PHE A 106 6.05 0.32 16.61
N THR A 107 6.89 1.07 17.32
CA THR A 107 8.35 0.90 17.27
C THR A 107 8.84 -0.42 17.86
N ASP A 108 8.03 -1.09 18.70
CA ASP A 108 8.32 -2.47 19.16
C ASP A 108 8.24 -3.49 18.01
N TYR A 109 7.41 -3.19 17.00
CA TYR A 109 7.29 -3.99 15.79
C TYR A 109 8.35 -3.60 14.75
N MET A 110 8.51 -2.30 14.49
CA MET A 110 9.42 -1.79 13.46
C MET A 110 10.07 -0.49 13.90
N SER A 111 11.40 -0.52 14.10
CA SER A 111 12.18 0.67 14.41
C SER A 111 12.11 1.71 13.28
N PRO A 112 12.29 3.01 13.57
CA PRO A 112 12.25 4.07 12.57
C PRO A 112 13.14 3.81 11.33
N ASP A 113 14.39 3.36 11.54
CA ASP A 113 15.29 2.97 10.44
C ASP A 113 14.69 1.87 9.54
N LYS A 114 14.06 0.86 10.15
CA LYS A 114 13.41 -0.23 9.40
C LYS A 114 12.16 0.26 8.68
N VAL A 115 11.45 1.25 9.19
CA VAL A 115 10.35 1.90 8.45
C VAL A 115 10.92 2.52 7.18
N VAL A 116 11.98 3.31 7.27
CA VAL A 116 12.59 3.95 6.10
C VAL A 116 13.12 2.91 5.11
N ASP A 117 13.98 2.00 5.56
CA ASP A 117 14.72 1.11 4.67
C ASP A 117 13.86 -0.03 4.11
N ARG A 118 13.04 -0.64 4.96
CA ARG A 118 12.23 -1.79 4.56
C ARG A 118 10.87 -1.35 4.05
N LEU A 119 10.15 -0.53 4.81
CA LEU A 119 8.78 -0.20 4.44
C LEU A 119 8.73 0.78 3.28
N ILE A 120 9.51 1.86 3.33
CA ILE A 120 9.48 2.91 2.31
C ILE A 120 10.37 2.56 1.12
N LYS A 121 11.70 2.52 1.31
CA LYS A 121 12.67 2.28 0.22
C LYS A 121 12.42 0.95 -0.51
N HIS A 122 12.09 -0.11 0.21
CA HIS A 122 11.86 -1.42 -0.40
C HIS A 122 10.39 -1.71 -0.77
N HIS A 123 9.42 -1.61 0.14
CA HIS A 123 8.05 -2.03 -0.18
C HIS A 123 7.25 -0.97 -0.95
N PHE A 124 7.21 0.27 -0.47
CA PHE A 124 6.41 1.33 -1.09
C PHE A 124 6.87 1.65 -2.52
N TRP A 125 8.15 1.97 -2.72
CA TRP A 125 8.65 2.36 -4.04
C TRP A 125 8.56 1.22 -5.06
N ARG A 126 8.85 -0.03 -4.67
CA ARG A 126 8.70 -1.19 -5.56
C ARG A 126 7.24 -1.46 -5.94
N LEU A 127 6.30 -1.19 -5.04
CA LEU A 127 4.88 -1.25 -5.37
C LEU A 127 4.53 -0.18 -6.39
N LYS A 128 4.88 1.08 -6.14
CA LYS A 128 4.62 2.21 -7.05
C LYS A 128 5.19 1.95 -8.45
N GLU A 129 6.47 1.61 -8.54
CA GLU A 129 7.14 1.24 -9.82
C GLU A 129 6.38 0.13 -10.56
N SER A 130 5.96 -0.90 -9.83
CA SER A 130 5.22 -2.03 -10.42
C SER A 130 3.85 -1.60 -10.95
N VAL A 131 3.14 -0.74 -10.21
CA VAL A 131 1.85 -0.20 -10.62
C VAL A 131 2.00 0.70 -11.85
N GLU A 132 2.95 1.63 -11.86
CA GLU A 132 3.19 2.55 -12.98
C GLU A 132 3.55 1.80 -14.26
N LYS A 133 4.41 0.78 -14.14
CA LYS A 133 4.73 -0.10 -15.27
C LYS A 133 3.51 -0.83 -15.82
N LEU A 134 2.63 -1.33 -14.94
CA LEU A 134 1.41 -2.02 -15.35
C LEU A 134 0.43 -1.06 -16.04
N LEU A 135 0.21 0.14 -15.47
CA LEU A 135 -0.69 1.14 -16.03
C LEU A 135 -0.22 1.67 -17.39
N SER A 136 1.09 1.86 -17.57
CA SER A 136 1.70 2.29 -18.84
C SER A 136 1.76 1.19 -19.91
N SER A 137 1.82 -0.09 -19.52
CA SER A 137 1.97 -1.23 -20.45
C SER A 137 0.76 -1.54 -21.36
N GLY A 138 -0.27 -0.69 -21.39
CA GLY A 138 -1.10 -0.49 -22.57
C GLY A 138 -2.05 -1.60 -23.05
N ARG A 139 -2.04 -2.84 -22.54
CA ARG A 139 -2.98 -3.90 -23.02
C ARG A 139 -4.09 -4.21 -22.02
N ARG A 140 -5.31 -3.79 -22.37
CA ARG A 140 -6.52 -4.56 -22.01
C ARG A 140 -6.36 -5.90 -22.73
N VAL A 141 -6.23 -6.98 -21.96
CA VAL A 141 -6.44 -8.33 -22.51
C VAL A 141 -7.92 -8.60 -22.37
#